data_AF-M5Q313-F1
#
_entry.id   AF-M5Q313-F1
#
_cell.length_a   1.000
_cell.length_b   1.000
_cell.length_c   1.000
_cell.angle_alpha   90.00
_cell.angle_beta   90.00
_cell.angle_gamma   90.00
#
_symmetry.space_group_name_H-M   'P 1'
#
loop_
_entity.id
_entity.type
_entity.pdbx_description
1 polymer ?
#
loop_
_entity_poly.entity_id
_entity_poly.type
_entity_poly.pdbx_seq_one_letter_code
_entity_poly.pdbx_strand_id
1 'polypeptide(L)' 'MSVTRDDLKKLLLAAGIKQDVVKGIEPDVPLTQQGVDSVDYPSLLETIKERLGVEIANEDACSLKTLSDFEKYLNKKK' A
#
# COMPACT_ATOMS: atom_id res chain seq x y z
N MET A 1 7.17 -11.79 11.43
CA MET A 1 7.94 -11.12 10.35
C MET A 1 7.23 -9.83 10.00
N SER A 2 7.86 -8.68 10.28
CA SER A 2 7.27 -7.36 10.05
C SER A 2 7.29 -7.00 8.57
N VAL A 3 6.21 -6.40 8.06
CA VAL A 3 6.19 -5.83 6.70
C VAL A 3 7.04 -4.56 6.73
N THR A 4 8.05 -4.51 5.87
CA THR A 4 8.95 -3.35 5.76
C THR A 4 8.50 -2.41 4.65
N ARG A 5 9.00 -1.17 4.67
CA ARG A 5 8.79 -0.20 3.58
C ARG A 5 9.21 -0.74 2.21
N ASP A 6 10.25 -1.56 2.18
CA ASP A 6 10.76 -2.14 0.93
C ASP A 6 9.77 -3.18 0.38
N ASP A 7 9.15 -3.97 1.26
CA ASP A 7 8.07 -4.89 0.88
C ASP A 7 6.85 -4.13 0.35
N LEU A 8 6.44 -3.04 1.02
CA LEU A 8 5.35 -2.18 0.54
C LEU A 8 5.65 -1.60 -0.84
N LYS A 9 6.87 -1.12 -1.06
CA LYS A 9 7.30 -0.61 -2.38
C LYS A 9 7.23 -1.71 -3.45
N LYS A 10 7.61 -2.95 -3.13
CA LYS A 10 7.47 -4.09 -4.05
C LYS A 10 6.00 -4.41 -4.36
N LEU A 11 5.11 -4.28 -3.37
CA LEU A 11 3.67 -4.46 -3.57
C LEU A 11 3.08 -3.36 -4.47
N LEU A 12 3.49 -2.10 -4.27
CA LEU A 12 3.09 -1.01 -5.14
C LEU A 12 3.53 -1.24 -6.59
N LEU A 13 4.77 -1.67 -6.80
CA LEU A 13 5.27 -2.03 -8.14
C LEU A 13 4.48 -3.19 -8.76
N ALA A 14 4.15 -4.21 -7.96
CA ALA A 14 3.35 -5.35 -8.41
C ALA A 14 1.90 -4.96 -8.73
N ALA A 15 1.36 -3.94 -8.06
CA ALA A 15 0.04 -3.36 -8.34
C ALA A 15 0.00 -2.52 -9.63
N GLY A 16 1.13 -2.32 -10.32
CA GLY A 16 1.21 -1.58 -11.57
C GLY A 16 1.66 -0.12 -11.43
N ILE A 17 1.99 0.30 -10.21
CA ILE A 17 2.41 1.69 -9.95
C ILE A 17 3.82 1.91 -10.48
N LYS A 18 4.02 3.05 -11.15
CA LYS A 18 5.29 3.39 -11.80
C LYS A 18 6.44 3.42 -10.80
N GLN A 19 7.58 2.88 -11.20
CA GLN A 19 8.77 2.85 -10.34
C GLN A 19 9.25 4.24 -9.90
N ASP A 20 9.13 5.26 -10.76
CA ASP A 20 9.43 6.65 -10.40
C ASP A 20 8.58 7.16 -9.24
N VAL A 21 7.28 6.84 -9.25
CA VAL A 21 6.35 7.16 -8.15
C VAL A 21 6.78 6.41 -6.88
N VAL A 22 6.97 5.09 -6.97
CA VAL A 22 7.35 4.26 -5.80
C VAL A 22 8.66 4.68 -5.15
N LYS A 23 9.64 5.13 -5.94
CA LYS A 23 10.91 5.65 -5.42
C LYS A 23 10.73 6.95 -4.66
N GLY A 24 9.87 7.85 -5.16
CA GLY A 24 9.58 9.15 -4.58
C GLY A 24 8.53 9.16 -3.47
N ILE A 25 7.80 8.07 -3.23
CA ILE A 25 6.77 8.02 -2.19
C ILE A 25 7.37 8.29 -0.81
N GLU A 26 6.84 9.34 -0.19
CA GLU A 26 6.98 9.69 1.20
C GLU A 26 5.97 8.92 2.06
N PRO A 27 6.40 8.32 3.18
CA PRO A 27 5.59 7.38 3.94
C PRO A 27 4.44 8.03 4.71
N ASP A 28 4.58 9.30 5.08
CA ASP A 28 3.58 10.05 5.87
C ASP A 28 2.73 10.99 5.01
N VAL A 29 2.88 10.92 3.69
CA VAL A 29 2.10 11.71 2.73
C VAL A 29 1.00 10.83 2.12
N PRO A 30 -0.22 11.35 1.88
CA PRO A 30 -1.29 10.58 1.25
C PRO A 30 -0.88 10.07 -0.13
N LEU A 31 -1.09 8.78 -0.40
CA LEU A 31 -0.73 8.15 -1.68
C LEU A 31 -1.39 8.83 -2.88
N THR A 32 -2.63 9.33 -2.71
CA THR A 32 -3.37 10.08 -3.72
C THR A 32 -2.73 11.42 -4.10
N GLN A 33 -1.92 12.02 -3.22
CA GLN A 33 -1.17 13.24 -3.55
C GLN A 33 0.17 12.94 -4.24
N GLN A 34 0.56 11.67 -4.29
CA GLN A 34 1.88 11.23 -4.77
C GLN A 34 1.79 10.47 -6.10
N GLY A 35 0.63 10.48 -6.75
CA GLY A 35 0.42 9.82 -8.04
C GLY A 35 -0.08 8.37 -7.95
N VAL A 36 -0.69 7.98 -6.84
CA VAL A 36 -1.52 6.75 -6.75
C VAL A 36 -2.96 7.15 -7.00
N ASP A 37 -3.52 6.74 -8.13
CA ASP A 37 -4.87 7.09 -8.51
C ASP A 37 -5.90 6.11 -7.94
N SER A 38 -7.18 6.44 -8.15
CA SER A 38 -8.33 5.62 -7.73
C SER A 38 -8.38 4.23 -8.37
N VAL A 39 -7.60 3.98 -9.42
CA VAL A 39 -7.44 2.65 -10.06
C VAL A 39 -6.28 1.87 -9.46
N ASP A 40 -5.19 2.54 -9.11
CA ASP A 40 -4.03 1.90 -8.47
C ASP A 40 -4.38 1.42 -7.05
N TYR A 41 -5.28 2.14 -6.37
CA TYR A 41 -5.70 1.84 -5.01
C TYR A 41 -6.33 0.44 -4.85
N PRO A 42 -7.39 0.06 -5.58
CA PRO A 42 -7.92 -1.30 -5.51
C PRO A 42 -6.93 -2.37 -5.98
N SER A 43 -6.11 -2.09 -7.00
CA SER A 43 -5.06 -3.02 -7.44
C SER A 43 -4.01 -3.29 -6.36
N LEU A 44 -3.68 -2.29 -5.54
CA LEU A 44 -2.82 -2.47 -4.37
C LEU A 44 -3.47 -3.39 -3.32
N LEU A 45 -4.75 -3.19 -3.02
CA LEU A 45 -5.47 -4.02 -2.05
C LEU A 45 -5.55 -5.48 -2.50
N GLU A 46 -5.81 -5.72 -3.78
CA GLU A 46 -5.78 -7.07 -4.38
C GLU A 46 -4.38 -7.68 -4.28
N THR A 47 -3.35 -6.92 -4.63
CA THR A 47 -1.96 -7.38 -4.54
C THR A 47 -1.55 -7.73 -3.10
N ILE A 48 -1.97 -6.93 -2.12
CA ILE A 48 -1.74 -7.21 -0.69
C ILE A 48 -2.42 -8.53 -0.31
N LYS A 49 -3.68 -8.72 -0.73
CA LYS A 49 -4.42 -9.96 -0.46
C LYS A 49 -3.75 -11.18 -1.10
N GLU A 50 -3.34 -11.09 -2.35
CA GLU A 50 -2.69 -12.20 -3.07
C GLU A 50 -1.28 -12.52 -2.53
N ARG A 51 -0.50 -11.51 -2.18
CA ARG A 51 0.92 -11.68 -1.76
C ARG A 51 1.08 -11.95 -0.28
N LEU A 52 0.26 -11.30 0.56
CA LEU A 52 0.36 -11.40 2.01
C LEU A 52 -0.76 -12.22 2.64
N GLY A 53 -1.81 -12.57 1.89
CA GLY A 53 -2.99 -13.24 2.44
C GLY A 53 -3.82 -12.36 3.35
N VAL A 54 -3.61 -11.03 3.33
CA VAL A 54 -4.31 -10.08 4.20
C VAL A 54 -5.43 -9.41 3.43
N GLU A 55 -6.66 -9.67 3.84
CA GLU A 55 -7.82 -8.95 3.34
C GLU A 55 -8.04 -7.67 4.13
N ILE A 56 -8.03 -6.54 3.41
CA ILE A 56 -8.33 -5.21 3.95
C ILE A 56 -9.79 -4.92 3.61
N ALA A 57 -10.63 -4.76 4.63
CA ALA A 57 -12.03 -4.39 4.44
C ALA A 57 -12.12 -2.95 3.91
N ASN A 58 -13.19 -2.61 3.20
CA ASN A 58 -13.38 -1.26 2.64
C ASN A 58 -13.36 -0.17 3.73
N GLU A 59 -13.89 -0.45 4.91
CA GLU A 59 -13.88 0.47 6.05
C GLU A 59 -12.45 0.78 6.52
N ASP A 60 -11.62 -0.25 6.62
CA ASP A 60 -10.20 -0.10 6.94
C ASP A 60 -9.48 0.61 5.79
N ALA A 61 -9.74 0.24 4.54
CA ALA A 61 -9.12 0.84 3.36
C ALA A 61 -9.40 2.35 3.27
N CYS A 62 -10.57 2.83 3.69
CA CYS A 62 -10.85 4.27 3.77
C CYS A 62 -9.96 5.02 4.78
N SER A 63 -9.46 4.32 5.80
CA SER A 63 -8.56 4.88 6.81
C SER A 63 -7.07 4.84 6.40
N LEU A 64 -6.70 3.94 5.48
CA LEU A 64 -5.31 3.77 5.01
C LEU A 64 -4.99 4.78 3.90
N LYS A 65 -4.44 5.94 4.26
CA LYS A 65 -4.13 6.99 3.25
C LYS A 65 -2.65 7.05 2.92
N THR A 66 -1.79 6.68 3.86
CA THR A 66 -0.34 6.82 3.76
C THR A 66 0.36 5.46 3.78
N LEU A 67 1.58 5.38 3.28
CA LEU A 67 2.37 4.14 3.35
C LEU A 67 2.59 3.70 4.81
N SER A 68 2.77 4.66 5.72
CA SER A 68 2.87 4.44 7.16
C SER A 68 1.61 3.79 7.74
N ASP A 69 0.41 4.15 7.27
CA ASP A 69 -0.83 3.52 7.70
C ASP A 69 -0.89 2.06 7.27
N PHE A 70 -0.55 1.78 6.00
CA PHE A 70 -0.46 0.40 5.48
C PHE A 70 0.56 -0.41 6.27
N GLU A 71 1.75 0.14 6.53
CA GLU A 71 2.79 -0.52 7.33
C GLU A 71 2.27 -0.89 8.72
N LYS A 72 1.66 0.05 9.43
CA LYS A 72 1.11 -0.16 10.77
C LYS A 72 -0.03 -1.18 10.77
N TYR A 73 -0.93 -1.10 9.78
CA TYR A 73 -2.06 -2.01 9.65
C TYR A 73 -1.61 -3.45 9.40
N LEU A 74 -0.72 -3.65 8.43
CA LEU A 74 -0.20 -4.97 8.07
C LEU A 74 0.64 -5.58 9.20
N ASN A 75 1.38 -4.75 9.94
CA ASN A 75 2.12 -5.20 11.13
C ASN A 75 1.21 -5.52 12.33
N LYS A 76 0.00 -4.94 12.40
CA LYS A 76 -1.00 -5.26 13.44
C LYS A 76 -1.78 -6.55 13.16
N LYS A 77 -2.00 -6.89 11.89
CA LYS A 77 -2.79 -8.06 11.46
C LYS A 77 -1.98 -9.36 11.36
N LYS A 78 -0.65 -9.30 11.49
CA LYS A 78 0.26 -10.45 11.47
C LYS A 78 0.56 -11.00 12.86
#